data_AF-A0A9D4D5Y9-F1
#
_entry.id   AF-A0A9D4D5Y9-F1
#
_cell.length_a   1.000
_cell.length_b   1.000
_cell.length_c   1.000
_cell.angle_alpha   90.00
_cell.angle_beta   90.00
_cell.angle_gamma   90.00
#
_symmetry.space_group_name_H-M   'P 1'
#
loop_
_entity.id
_entity.type
_entity.pdbx_description
1 polymer ?
#
loop_
_entity_poly.entity_id
_entity_poly.type
_entity_poly.pdbx_seq_one_letter_code
_entity_poly.pdbx_strand_id
1 'polypeptide(L)'
;MLKQLELPPRQEQREINRLVMLYKVAEGLVPAIPATDYLKPARVKRQIKAKQYSDCVTSNIIDKQVINNDRGFVVKFKLKQ
;
A
#
# COMPACT_ATOMS: atom_id res chain seq x y z
N MET A 1 -6.52 32.83 16.06
CA MET A 1 -7.67 32.46 15.20
C MET A 1 -8.02 30.97 15.19
N LEU A 2 -7.16 30.04 15.63
CA LEU A 2 -7.50 28.59 15.64
C LEU A 2 -8.31 28.11 16.85
N LYS A 3 -8.36 28.86 17.96
CA LYS A 3 -9.09 28.47 19.19
C LYS A 3 -10.60 28.75 19.15
N GLN A 4 -11.09 29.42 18.10
CA GLN A 4 -12.50 29.81 17.94
C GLN A 4 -13.32 28.78 17.15
N LEU A 5 -12.64 27.85 16.48
CA LEU A 5 -13.29 26.70 15.87
C LEU A 5 -13.16 25.58 16.88
N GLU A 6 -14.27 25.16 17.49
CA GLU A 6 -14.39 23.97 18.33
C GLU A 6 -14.16 22.71 17.49
N LEU A 7 -12.95 22.59 16.94
CA LEU A 7 -12.60 21.48 16.08
C LEU A 7 -12.40 20.25 16.97
N PRO A 8 -12.95 19.10 16.55
CA PRO A 8 -12.71 17.85 17.25
C PRO A 8 -11.20 17.51 17.23
N PRO A 9 -10.73 16.63 18.11
CA PRO A 9 -9.37 16.14 18.09
C PRO A 9 -8.91 15.69 16.69
N ARG A 10 -7.63 15.88 16.39
CA ARG A 10 -7.06 15.58 15.05
C ARG A 10 -7.31 14.14 14.60
N GLN A 11 -7.43 13.21 15.54
CA GLN A 11 -7.73 11.81 15.25
C GLN A 11 -9.17 11.63 14.75
N GLU A 12 -10.15 12.21 15.43
CA GLU A 12 -11.55 12.22 15.00
C GLU A 12 -11.70 12.92 13.64
N GLN A 13 -11.02 14.04 13.42
CA GLN A 13 -11.00 14.68 12.11
C GLN A 13 -10.51 13.75 10.99
N ARG A 14 -9.48 12.94 11.26
CA ARG A 14 -8.96 11.97 10.26
C ARG A 14 -9.98 10.87 9.99
N GLU A 15 -10.69 10.41 11.01
CA GLU A 15 -11.74 9.39 10.86
C GLU A 15 -12.91 9.93 10.05
N ILE A 16 -13.42 11.12 10.41
CA ILE A 16 -14.48 11.82 9.67
C ILE A 16 -14.07 12.01 8.21
N ASN A 17 -12.85 12.49 7.93
CA ASN A 17 -12.39 12.69 6.57
C ASN A 17 -12.33 11.40 5.74
N ARG A 18 -11.95 10.27 6.34
CA ARG A 18 -11.97 8.96 5.67
C ARG A 18 -13.39 8.52 5.33
N LEU A 19 -14.32 8.66 6.27
CA LEU A 19 -15.73 8.31 6.09
C LEU A 19 -16.39 9.19 5.02
N VAL A 20 -16.17 10.50 5.07
CA VAL A 20 -16.67 11.46 4.08
C VAL A 20 -16.13 11.15 2.69
N MET A 21 -14.84 10.80 2.57
CA MET A 21 -14.25 10.42 1.28
C MET A 21 -14.90 9.14 0.73
N LEU A 22 -15.09 8.12 1.57
CA LEU A 22 -15.76 6.88 1.18
C LEU A 22 -17.19 7.13 0.71
N TYR A 23 -17.96 7.91 1.47
CA TYR A 23 -19.32 8.30 1.11
C TYR A 23 -19.37 9.01 -0.24
N LYS A 24 -18.50 10.00 -0.46
CA LYS A 24 -18.43 10.73 -1.73
C LYS A 24 -18.11 9.83 -2.92
N VAL A 25 -17.28 8.81 -2.73
CA VAL A 25 -16.98 7.83 -3.78
C VAL A 25 -18.17 6.90 -4.02
N ALA A 26 -18.82 6.41 -2.96
CA ALA A 26 -19.97 5.50 -3.06
C ALA A 26 -21.18 6.16 -3.74
N GLU A 27 -21.46 7.43 -3.42
CA GLU A 27 -22.52 8.23 -4.03
C GLU A 27 -22.13 8.80 -5.41
N GLY A 28 -20.92 8.54 -5.91
CA GLY A 28 -20.45 9.05 -7.20
C GLY A 28 -20.19 10.56 -7.26
N LEU A 29 -20.16 11.25 -6.13
CA LEU A 29 -19.81 12.68 -6.02
C LEU A 29 -18.33 12.95 -6.36
N VAL A 30 -17.49 11.93 -6.19
CA VAL A 30 -16.07 11.97 -6.57
C VAL A 30 -15.75 10.69 -7.35
N PRO A 31 -15.09 10.79 -8.51
CA PRO A 31 -14.74 9.61 -9.30
C PRO A 31 -13.77 8.71 -8.52
N ALA A 32 -14.05 7.41 -8.49
CA ALA A 32 -13.10 6.43 -8.01
C ALA A 32 -11.88 6.41 -8.94
N ILE A 33 -10.71 6.71 -8.38
CA ILE A 33 -9.47 6.68 -9.14
C ILE A 33 -8.94 5.24 -9.14
N PRO A 34 -8.79 4.58 -10.31
CA PRO A 34 -8.26 3.23 -10.37
C PRO A 34 -6.82 3.20 -9.87
N ALA A 35 -6.57 2.36 -8.86
CA ALA A 35 -5.26 2.23 -8.22
C ALA A 35 -4.15 1.84 -9.22
N THR A 36 -4.50 1.11 -10.28
CA THR A 36 -3.59 0.68 -11.36
C THR A 36 -2.93 1.84 -12.09
N ASP A 37 -3.57 3.02 -12.11
CA ASP A 37 -3.06 4.17 -12.84
C ASP A 37 -1.92 4.84 -12.07
N TYR A 38 -1.97 4.81 -10.74
CA TYR A 38 -1.08 5.54 -9.86
C TYR A 38 -0.11 4.65 -9.09
N LEU A 39 -0.39 3.34 -8.97
CA LEU A 39 0.44 2.40 -8.24
C LEU A 39 1.10 1.40 -9.20
N LYS A 40 2.37 1.08 -8.95
CA LYS A 40 3.03 -0.11 -9.52
C LYS A 40 3.31 -1.09 -8.40
N PRO A 41 3.15 -2.41 -8.61
CA PRO A 41 3.65 -3.37 -7.64
C PRO A 41 5.15 -3.12 -7.40
N ALA A 42 5.52 -3.05 -6.13
CA ALA A 42 6.90 -2.88 -5.68
C ALA A 42 7.55 -4.26 -5.64
N ARG A 43 8.74 -4.38 -6.25
CA ARG A 43 9.53 -5.60 -6.08
C ARG A 43 9.90 -5.76 -4.61
N VAL A 44 9.69 -6.96 -4.07
CA VAL A 44 10.08 -7.30 -2.70
C VAL A 44 11.60 -7.07 -2.56
N LYS A 45 12.00 -6.16 -1.65
CA LYS A 45 13.42 -5.82 -1.44
C LYS A 45 14.23 -6.98 -0.84
N ARG A 46 13.57 -7.89 -0.12
CA ARG A 46 14.22 -9.07 0.45
C ARG A 46 14.48 -10.11 -0.62
N GLN A 47 15.75 -10.28 -0.97
CA GLN A 47 16.23 -11.45 -1.70
C GLN A 47 16.57 -12.52 -0.66
N ILE A 48 15.65 -13.43 -0.40
CA ILE A 48 15.96 -14.61 0.41
C ILE A 48 16.77 -15.54 -0.49
N LYS A 49 18.04 -15.76 -0.16
CA LYS A 49 18.90 -16.70 -0.88
C LYS A 49 18.80 -18.06 -0.20
N ALA A 50 18.52 -19.11 -0.97
CA ALA A 50 18.62 -20.47 -0.49
C ALA A 50 20.07 -20.73 -0.07
N LYS A 51 20.27 -21.17 1.18
CA LYS A 51 21.56 -21.66 1.65
C LYS A 51 21.59 -23.17 1.42
N GLN A 52 22.64 -23.63 0.75
CA GLN A 52 22.92 -25.06 0.64
C GLN A 52 23.76 -25.47 1.86
N TYR A 53 23.36 -26.56 2.50
CA TYR A 53 24.09 -27.16 3.60
C TYR A 53 24.72 -28.44 3.05
N SER A 54 26.04 -28.58 3.16
CA SER A 54 26.80 -29.73 2.61
C SER A 54 26.31 -31.06 3.16
N ASP A 55 25.80 -31.05 4.39
CA ASP A 55 25.49 -32.26 5.15
C ASP A 55 23.99 -32.57 5.18
N CYS A 56 23.18 -31.88 4.35
CA CYS A 56 21.74 -32.01 4.37
C CYS A 56 21.18 -32.38 2.98
N VAL A 57 20.46 -33.49 2.93
CA VAL A 57 19.84 -34.02 1.69
C VAL A 57 18.51 -33.32 1.36
N THR A 58 18.00 -32.46 2.25
CA THR A 58 16.69 -31.82 2.07
C THR A 58 16.75 -30.67 1.07
N SER A 59 15.81 -30.64 0.12
CA SER A 59 15.66 -29.52 -0.81
C SER A 59 15.22 -28.26 -0.07
N ASN A 60 15.85 -27.12 -0.33
CA ASN A 60 15.52 -25.89 0.37
C ASN A 60 14.10 -25.43 -0.01
N ILE A 61 13.26 -25.14 0.99
CA ILE A 61 11.87 -24.67 0.77
C ILE A 61 11.85 -23.35 0.00
N ILE A 62 12.92 -22.56 0.11
CA ILE A 62 13.11 -21.29 -0.61
C ILE A 62 13.18 -21.52 -2.12
N ASP A 63 13.69 -22.66 -2.60
CA ASP A 63 13.84 -22.95 -4.04
C ASP A 63 12.49 -23.11 -4.76
N LYS A 64 11.43 -23.47 -4.04
CA LYS A 64 10.07 -23.63 -4.57
C LYS A 64 9.18 -22.41 -4.34
N GLN A 65 9.72 -21.33 -3.77
CA GLN A 65 8.93 -20.16 -3.40
C GLN A 65 8.60 -19.32 -4.63
N VAL A 66 7.30 -19.17 -4.92
CA VAL A 66 6.82 -18.22 -5.93
C VAL A 66 7.05 -16.80 -5.42
N ILE A 67 7.73 -15.96 -6.21
CA ILE A 67 7.93 -14.54 -5.89
C ILE A 67 6.62 -13.79 -6.19
N ASN A 68 5.71 -13.78 -5.21
CA ASN A 68 4.48 -13.00 -5.29
C ASN A 68 4.79 -11.54 -4.94
N ASN A 69 4.73 -10.64 -5.94
CA ASN A 69 4.94 -9.19 -5.77
C ASN A 69 3.70 -8.47 -5.22
N ASP A 70 2.74 -9.20 -4.66
CA ASP A 70 1.39 -8.68 -4.35
C ASP A 70 1.35 -7.78 -3.11
N ARG A 71 2.41 -7.77 -2.30
CA ARG A 71 2.39 -7.15 -0.96
C ARG A 71 2.95 -5.72 -0.89
N GLY A 72 3.45 -5.16 -1.99
CA GLY A 72 4.02 -3.82 -1.99
C GLY A 72 3.62 -3.03 -3.23
N PHE A 73 3.42 -1.72 -3.09
CA PHE A 73 3.16 -0.82 -4.21
C PHE A 73 4.02 0.45 -4.09
N VAL A 74 4.49 0.96 -5.23
CA VAL A 74 5.19 2.24 -5.36
C VAL A 74 4.30 3.22 -6.12
N VAL A 75 4.24 4.46 -5.63
CA VAL A 75 3.53 5.55 -6.31
C VAL A 75 4.26 5.93 -7.59
N LYS A 76 3.56 5.90 -8.73
CA LYS A 76 4.00 6.46 -10.00
C LYS A 76 3.87 7.98 -9.91
N PHE A 77 4.87 8.68 -9.39
CA PHE A 77 4.91 10.14 -9.56
C PHE A 77 5.13 10.45 -11.05
N LYS A 78 4.07 10.84 -11.75
CA LYS A 78 4.21 11.67 -12.95
C LYS A 78 4.20 13.11 -12.47
N LEU A 79 5.38 13.72 -12.34
CA LEU A 79 5.48 15.17 -12.36
C LEU A 79 4.91 15.62 -13.72
N LYS A 80 3.70 16.20 -13.72
CA LYS A 80 3.26 16.98 -14.88
C LYS A 80 4.19 18.19 -14.94
N GLN A 81 5.02 18.26 -15.99
CA GLN A 81 5.66 19.49 -16.43
C GLN A 81 4.60 20.45 -16.95
#